data_AF-A0A7S1ZNR0-F1
#
_entry.id   AF-A0A7S1ZNR0-F1
#
_cell.length_a   1.000
_cell.length_b   1.000
_cell.length_c   1.000
_cell.angle_alpha   90.00
_cell.angle_beta   90.00
_cell.angle_gamma   90.00
#
_symmetry.space_group_name_H-M   'P 1'
#
loop_
_entity.id
_entity.type
_entity.pdbx_description
1 polymer ?
#
loop_
_entity_poly.entity_id
_entity_poly.type
_entity_poly.pdbx_seq_one_letter_code
_entity_poly.pdbx_strand_id
1 'polypeptide(L)'
;WSPMNLYNKDGRSSSLNRAAYSAAWNRKSALKIVPKISLRTVLESLRHFEIDLILTDMQGHDFAAVSSVGDLLREVGVKRMVTEVYKDNVATYSGSENDFCRNWLPHMTKSGYVFEGLTKMMGDTDTILEGYSNSEEATATCEKDIKENRELKIGLNEYNAFWRLASEPAQGSGLEPYRYGTHSKQKGGFKFADDEYAKC
;
A
#
# COMPACT_ATOMS: atom_id res chain seq x y z
N TRP A 1 -27.10 -3.88 -4.12
CA TRP A 1 -25.71 -3.53 -4.48
C TRP A 1 -25.29 -2.36 -3.60
N SER A 2 -24.23 -2.53 -2.81
CA SER A 2 -23.67 -1.40 -2.04
C SER A 2 -22.68 -0.69 -2.96
N PRO A 3 -22.85 0.60 -3.28
CA PRO A 3 -21.88 1.30 -4.10
C PRO A 3 -20.52 1.33 -3.38
N MET A 4 -19.43 1.11 -4.13
CA MET A 4 -18.05 1.16 -3.61
C MET A 4 -17.58 2.60 -3.31
N ASN A 5 -18.49 3.57 -3.21
CA ASN A 5 -18.20 4.98 -2.98
C ASN A 5 -18.14 5.37 -1.48
N LEU A 6 -18.44 4.44 -0.57
CA LEU A 6 -18.38 4.66 0.87
C LEU A 6 -17.03 4.18 1.42
N TYR A 7 -16.09 5.10 1.54
CA TYR A 7 -14.86 4.87 2.29
C TYR A 7 -15.19 4.55 3.75
N ASN A 8 -14.50 3.57 4.32
CA ASN A 8 -14.71 3.16 5.70
C ASN A 8 -14.19 4.22 6.66
N LYS A 9 -15.10 4.94 7.33
CA LYS A 9 -14.78 6.02 8.27
C LYS A 9 -14.58 5.56 9.71
N ASP A 10 -14.94 4.32 10.01
CA ASP A 10 -14.92 3.76 11.36
C ASP A 10 -13.65 2.95 11.65
N GLY A 11 -12.69 2.92 10.71
CA GLY A 11 -11.48 2.09 10.83
C GLY A 11 -11.81 0.59 10.96
N ARG A 12 -12.94 0.15 10.39
CA ARG A 12 -13.33 -1.26 10.44
C ARG A 12 -12.57 -2.03 9.38
N SER A 13 -12.16 -3.25 9.66
CA SER A 13 -11.50 -4.11 8.69
C SER A 13 -12.38 -5.32 8.40
N SER A 14 -12.35 -5.79 7.15
CA SER A 14 -12.99 -7.05 6.74
C SER A 14 -11.99 -8.20 6.65
N SER A 15 -10.83 -8.10 7.30
CA SER A 15 -9.82 -9.16 7.31
C SER A 15 -10.30 -10.38 8.09
N LEU A 16 -10.09 -11.58 7.51
CA LEU A 16 -10.30 -12.85 8.20
C LEU A 16 -9.06 -13.28 8.98
N ASN A 17 -7.92 -12.60 8.82
CA ASN A 17 -6.72 -12.91 9.56
C ASN A 17 -6.90 -12.59 11.03
N ARG A 18 -6.34 -13.45 11.87
CA ARG A 18 -6.26 -13.17 13.29
C ARG A 18 -5.31 -11.97 13.46
N ALA A 19 -5.86 -10.89 13.98
CA ALA A 19 -5.09 -9.74 14.42
C ALA A 19 -3.95 -10.24 15.32
N ALA A 20 -2.72 -9.84 15.00
CA ALA A 20 -1.57 -10.39 15.67
C ALA A 20 -1.33 -9.72 17.04
N TYR A 21 -1.93 -8.55 17.30
CA TYR A 21 -1.91 -7.91 18.60
C TYR A 21 -3.24 -7.19 18.93
N SER A 22 -3.41 -6.86 20.22
CA SER A 22 -4.60 -6.16 20.72
C SER A 22 -4.51 -4.67 20.39
N ALA A 23 -5.40 -4.18 19.53
CA ALA A 23 -5.53 -2.76 19.19
C ALA A 23 -6.98 -2.31 19.32
N ALA A 24 -7.20 -1.00 19.51
CA ALA A 24 -8.54 -0.44 19.71
C ALA A 24 -9.49 -0.65 18.51
N TRP A 25 -8.94 -0.86 17.30
CA TRP A 25 -9.66 -1.14 16.06
C TRP A 25 -9.92 -2.64 15.83
N ASN A 26 -9.23 -3.55 16.55
CA ASN A 26 -9.40 -5.00 16.46
C ASN A 26 -10.61 -5.48 17.30
N ARG A 27 -11.75 -4.80 17.17
CA ARG A 27 -12.97 -5.13 17.92
C ARG A 27 -13.75 -6.24 17.21
N LYS A 28 -14.18 -7.24 17.98
CA LYS A 28 -15.14 -8.24 17.50
C LYS A 28 -16.44 -7.52 17.12
N SER A 29 -16.79 -7.56 15.84
CA SER A 29 -18.05 -7.04 15.31
C SER A 29 -18.79 -8.15 14.58
N ALA A 30 -20.06 -7.92 14.26
CA ALA A 30 -20.85 -8.89 13.50
C ALA A 30 -20.16 -9.18 12.15
N LEU A 31 -19.91 -10.46 11.88
CA LEU A 31 -19.32 -10.91 10.62
C LEU A 31 -20.28 -10.56 9.47
N LYS A 32 -19.79 -9.82 8.49
CA LYS A 32 -20.51 -9.55 7.25
C LYS A 32 -19.78 -10.25 6.11
N ILE A 33 -20.49 -11.13 5.40
CA ILE A 33 -19.99 -11.70 4.16
C ILE A 33 -20.05 -10.62 3.10
N VAL A 34 -18.90 -10.35 2.45
CA VAL A 34 -18.79 -9.38 1.36
C VAL A 34 -18.25 -10.06 0.11
N PRO A 35 -18.74 -9.71 -1.09
CA PRO A 35 -18.16 -10.18 -2.34
C PRO A 35 -16.73 -9.65 -2.46
N LYS A 36 -15.82 -10.48 -3.00
CA LYS A 36 -14.45 -10.09 -3.30
C LYS A 36 -14.31 -9.82 -4.80
N ILE A 37 -13.64 -8.73 -5.14
CA ILE A 37 -13.22 -8.41 -6.51
C ILE A 37 -11.70 -8.49 -6.54
N SER A 38 -11.14 -9.12 -7.57
CA SER A 38 -9.68 -9.22 -7.72
C SER A 38 -9.10 -7.89 -8.21
N LEU A 39 -7.86 -7.57 -7.81
CA LEU A 39 -7.15 -6.41 -8.34
C LEU A 39 -7.02 -6.49 -9.88
N ARG A 40 -6.80 -7.69 -10.44
CA ARG A 40 -6.79 -7.92 -11.89
C ARG A 40 -8.05 -7.40 -12.56
N THR A 41 -9.23 -7.77 -12.05
CA THR A 41 -10.53 -7.35 -12.60
C THR A 41 -10.66 -5.82 -12.56
N VAL A 42 -10.20 -5.18 -11.48
CA VAL A 42 -10.20 -3.71 -11.37
C VAL A 42 -9.27 -3.10 -12.42
N LEU A 43 -8.01 -3.52 -12.49
CA LEU A 43 -7.03 -3.00 -13.45
C LEU A 43 -7.47 -3.20 -14.90
N GLU A 44 -8.03 -4.37 -15.22
CA GLU A 44 -8.55 -4.65 -16.56
C GLU A 44 -9.72 -3.74 -16.94
N SER A 45 -10.59 -3.41 -15.98
CA SER A 45 -11.68 -2.44 -16.21
C SER A 45 -11.20 -1.00 -16.40
N LEU A 46 -9.99 -0.70 -15.94
CA LEU A 46 -9.39 0.64 -15.99
C LEU A 46 -8.40 0.82 -17.16
N ARG A 47 -8.21 -0.17 -18.04
CA ARG A 47 -7.23 -0.13 -19.15
C ARG A 47 -7.33 1.07 -20.09
N HIS A 48 -8.47 1.75 -20.11
CA HIS A 48 -8.71 2.92 -20.95
C HIS A 48 -8.40 4.25 -20.24
N PHE A 49 -7.99 4.20 -18.97
CA PHE A 49 -7.66 5.36 -18.15
C PHE A 49 -6.19 5.34 -17.77
N GLU A 50 -5.65 6.53 -17.58
CA GLU A 50 -4.32 6.71 -17.00
C GLU A 50 -4.44 6.59 -15.48
N ILE A 51 -3.66 5.68 -14.88
CA ILE A 51 -3.70 5.43 -13.43
C ILE A 51 -2.47 6.09 -12.80
N ASP A 52 -2.65 7.33 -12.33
CA ASP A 52 -1.55 8.09 -11.73
C ASP A 52 -1.04 7.47 -10.41
N LEU A 53 -1.96 6.94 -9.59
CA LEU A 53 -1.64 6.49 -8.25
C LEU A 53 -2.58 5.37 -7.77
N ILE A 54 -2.01 4.30 -7.21
CA ILE A 54 -2.74 3.30 -6.41
C ILE A 54 -2.27 3.38 -4.96
N LEU A 55 -3.21 3.35 -4.02
CA LEU A 55 -2.92 3.21 -2.59
C LEU A 55 -3.49 1.88 -2.09
N THR A 56 -2.74 1.17 -1.26
CA THR A 56 -3.20 -0.07 -0.64
C THR A 56 -3.22 0.05 0.89
N ASP A 57 -4.32 -0.40 1.47
CA ASP A 57 -4.49 -0.69 2.91
C ASP A 57 -5.46 -1.87 2.98
N MET A 58 -4.90 -3.07 2.92
CA MET A 58 -5.63 -4.34 2.92
C MET A 58 -5.24 -5.23 4.08
N GLN A 59 -4.76 -4.62 5.18
CA GLN A 59 -4.67 -5.24 6.49
C GLN A 59 -3.76 -6.48 6.43
N GLY A 60 -2.61 -6.29 5.79
CA GLY A 60 -1.59 -7.31 5.54
C GLY A 60 -1.74 -8.09 4.24
N HIS A 61 -2.86 -7.95 3.51
CA HIS A 61 -3.04 -8.64 2.23
C HIS A 61 -2.62 -7.81 1.01
N ASP A 62 -2.02 -6.66 1.25
CA ASP A 62 -1.51 -5.70 0.27
C ASP A 62 -0.62 -6.38 -0.76
N PHE A 63 0.44 -7.05 -0.28
CA PHE A 63 1.37 -7.75 -1.15
C PHE A 63 0.70 -8.88 -1.92
N ALA A 64 -0.20 -9.64 -1.31
CA ALA A 64 -0.88 -10.75 -1.99
C ALA A 64 -1.76 -10.26 -3.15
N ALA A 65 -2.44 -9.12 -2.98
CA ALA A 65 -3.23 -8.53 -4.05
C ALA A 65 -2.34 -8.00 -5.19
N VAL A 66 -1.29 -7.24 -4.85
CA VAL A 66 -0.38 -6.63 -5.82
C VAL A 66 0.44 -7.68 -6.57
N SER A 67 1.02 -8.65 -5.86
CA SER A 67 1.82 -9.71 -6.49
C SER A 67 1.02 -10.63 -7.41
N SER A 68 -0.30 -10.75 -7.19
CA SER A 68 -1.18 -11.56 -8.04
C SER A 68 -1.38 -11.03 -9.46
N VAL A 69 -1.12 -9.74 -9.68
CA VAL A 69 -1.32 -9.09 -11.00
C VAL A 69 -0.03 -9.00 -11.82
N GLY A 70 1.14 -9.12 -11.19
CA GLY A 70 2.44 -9.14 -11.88
C GLY A 70 2.65 -7.92 -12.79
N ASP A 71 3.07 -8.17 -14.02
CA ASP A 71 3.35 -7.12 -15.02
C ASP A 71 2.12 -6.28 -15.42
N LEU A 72 0.91 -6.73 -15.09
CA LEU A 72 -0.33 -6.02 -15.44
C LEU A 72 -0.35 -4.58 -14.94
N LEU A 73 0.24 -4.30 -13.77
CA LEU A 73 0.34 -2.94 -13.23
C LEU A 73 1.02 -1.98 -14.22
N ARG A 74 2.11 -2.43 -14.82
CA ARG A 74 2.85 -1.68 -15.84
C ARG A 74 2.07 -1.62 -17.15
N GLU A 75 1.48 -2.73 -17.57
CA GLU A 75 0.72 -2.80 -18.84
C GLU A 75 -0.47 -1.84 -18.88
N VAL A 76 -1.14 -1.62 -17.74
CA VAL A 76 -2.26 -0.67 -17.65
C VAL A 76 -1.81 0.74 -17.30
N GLY A 77 -0.50 0.99 -17.20
CA GLY A 77 0.06 2.33 -16.98
C GLY A 77 -0.08 2.85 -15.55
N VAL A 78 -0.01 1.98 -14.52
CA VAL A 78 0.06 2.44 -13.12
C VAL A 78 1.39 3.13 -12.88
N LYS A 79 1.36 4.46 -12.76
CA LYS A 79 2.59 5.26 -12.64
C LYS A 79 3.22 5.23 -11.27
N ARG A 80 2.40 5.26 -10.21
CA ARG A 80 2.86 5.35 -8.82
C ARG A 80 2.03 4.47 -7.91
N MET A 81 2.64 4.02 -6.82
CA MET A 81 1.97 3.26 -5.78
C MET A 81 2.41 3.70 -4.39
N VAL A 82 1.48 3.72 -3.45
CA VAL A 82 1.75 3.72 -2.01
C VAL A 82 1.22 2.42 -1.43
N THR A 83 2.06 1.68 -0.73
CA THR A 83 1.68 0.36 -0.20
C THR A 83 1.97 0.28 1.28
N GLU A 84 1.01 -0.23 2.05
CA GLU A 84 1.25 -0.61 3.45
C GLU A 84 2.14 -1.85 3.51
N VAL A 85 3.28 -1.74 4.20
CA VAL A 85 4.28 -2.80 4.35
C VAL A 85 4.65 -3.02 5.81
N TYR A 86 5.09 -4.23 6.15
CA TYR A 86 5.79 -4.49 7.40
C TYR A 86 7.28 -4.24 7.24
N LYS A 87 7.98 -4.02 8.34
CA LYS A 87 9.45 -3.96 8.37
C LYS A 87 10.02 -4.89 9.42
N ASP A 88 11.27 -5.27 9.25
CA ASP A 88 12.09 -6.02 10.20
C ASP A 88 11.49 -7.38 10.57
N ASN A 89 10.73 -7.99 9.65
CA ASN A 89 10.01 -9.25 9.84
C ASN A 89 9.04 -9.22 11.04
N VAL A 90 8.43 -8.06 11.31
CA VAL A 90 7.43 -7.87 12.37
C VAL A 90 6.04 -7.77 11.73
N ALA A 91 5.29 -8.87 11.74
CA ALA A 91 3.97 -8.94 11.13
C ALA A 91 2.87 -8.44 12.08
N THR A 92 2.02 -7.55 11.56
CA THR A 92 0.82 -7.06 12.24
C THR A 92 -0.38 -7.99 12.08
N TYR A 93 -0.42 -8.76 10.98
CA TYR A 93 -1.44 -9.79 10.76
C TYR A 93 -0.77 -11.15 10.55
N SER A 94 -1.20 -12.14 11.33
CA SER A 94 -0.61 -13.48 11.29
C SER A 94 -0.90 -14.18 9.94
N GLY A 95 0.11 -14.86 9.40
CA GLY A 95 -0.02 -15.64 8.16
C GLY A 95 -0.09 -14.82 6.87
N SER A 96 0.24 -13.53 6.92
CA SER A 96 0.34 -12.67 5.75
C SER A 96 1.79 -12.38 5.38
N GLU A 97 2.11 -12.53 4.09
CA GLU A 97 3.34 -12.04 3.51
C GLU A 97 3.15 -10.57 3.18
N ASN A 98 3.86 -9.66 3.86
CA ASN A 98 3.77 -8.23 3.59
C ASN A 98 5.04 -7.46 3.99
N ASP A 99 6.16 -8.16 4.19
CA ASP A 99 7.42 -7.56 4.65
C ASP A 99 8.12 -6.81 3.51
N PHE A 100 8.59 -5.60 3.81
CA PHE A 100 9.21 -4.72 2.84
C PHE A 100 10.41 -5.37 2.15
N CYS A 101 11.33 -5.92 2.94
CA CYS A 101 12.61 -6.43 2.43
C CYS A 101 12.47 -7.82 1.81
N ARG A 102 11.61 -8.68 2.37
CA ARG A 102 11.43 -10.06 1.91
C ARG A 102 10.48 -10.16 0.72
N ASN A 103 9.45 -9.33 0.68
CA ASN A 103 8.37 -9.45 -0.29
C ASN A 103 8.36 -8.29 -1.28
N TRP A 104 8.24 -7.05 -0.79
CA TRP A 104 7.95 -5.90 -1.64
C TRP A 104 9.11 -5.44 -2.50
N LEU A 105 10.26 -5.14 -1.91
CA LEU A 105 11.40 -4.58 -2.64
C LEU A 105 11.85 -5.49 -3.81
N PRO A 106 12.00 -6.82 -3.64
CA PRO A 106 12.33 -7.71 -4.75
C PRO A 106 11.25 -7.73 -5.84
N HIS A 107 9.97 -7.77 -5.43
CA HIS A 107 8.85 -7.88 -6.35
C HIS A 107 8.64 -6.61 -7.19
N MET A 108 8.64 -5.45 -6.55
CA MET A 108 8.42 -4.17 -7.22
C MET A 108 9.58 -3.81 -8.15
N THR A 109 10.83 -4.05 -7.70
CA THR A 109 12.02 -3.88 -8.55
C THR A 109 11.94 -4.75 -9.80
N LYS A 110 11.59 -6.04 -9.64
CA LYS A 110 11.40 -6.96 -10.77
C LYS A 110 10.28 -6.51 -11.72
N SER A 111 9.24 -5.86 -11.19
CA SER A 111 8.09 -5.39 -11.96
C SER A 111 8.35 -4.05 -12.68
N GLY A 112 9.55 -3.47 -12.53
CA GLY A 112 9.97 -2.24 -13.19
C GLY A 112 9.65 -0.96 -12.40
N TYR A 113 9.38 -1.08 -11.10
CA TYR A 113 9.20 0.05 -10.21
C TYR A 113 10.50 0.38 -9.46
N VAL A 114 10.68 1.67 -9.20
CA VAL A 114 11.75 2.25 -8.42
C VAL A 114 11.19 2.62 -7.06
N PHE A 115 11.89 2.22 -6.00
CA PHE A 115 11.59 2.60 -4.64
C PHE A 115 12.03 4.04 -4.37
N GLU A 116 11.13 4.86 -3.82
CA GLU A 116 11.36 6.29 -3.56
C GLU A 116 11.39 6.67 -2.08
N GLY A 117 10.97 5.78 -1.18
CA GLY A 117 11.06 6.03 0.26
C GLY A 117 10.08 5.24 1.10
N LEU A 118 10.24 5.35 2.41
CA LEU A 118 9.35 4.78 3.43
C LEU A 118 8.91 5.87 4.42
N THR A 119 7.65 5.88 4.83
CA THR A 119 7.17 6.69 5.96
C THR A 119 6.51 5.83 7.01
N LYS A 120 6.55 6.26 8.27
CA LYS A 120 5.83 5.56 9.36
C LYS A 120 4.33 5.82 9.21
N MET A 121 3.53 4.78 9.34
CA MET A 121 2.06 4.85 9.27
C MET A 121 1.42 5.86 10.25
N MET A 122 2.06 6.09 11.41
CA MET A 122 1.55 6.98 12.48
C MET A 122 2.27 8.33 12.60
N GLY A 123 3.14 8.70 11.66
CA GLY A 123 3.85 9.98 11.66
C GLY A 123 3.24 11.00 10.71
N ASP A 124 3.66 12.27 10.82
CA ASP A 124 3.39 13.29 9.80
C ASP A 124 3.78 12.71 8.43
N THR A 125 2.82 12.57 7.52
CA THR A 125 3.00 11.96 6.18
C THR A 125 3.98 12.75 5.30
N ASP A 126 4.58 13.79 5.84
CA ASP A 126 5.38 14.79 5.16
C ASP A 126 6.88 14.56 5.31
N THR A 127 7.32 13.57 6.10
CA THR A 127 8.74 13.26 6.27
C THR A 127 9.00 11.81 5.85
N ILE A 128 9.62 11.64 4.68
CA ILE A 128 10.30 10.38 4.32
C ILE A 128 11.21 10.05 5.50
N LEU A 129 11.04 8.86 6.07
CA LEU A 129 11.95 8.43 7.11
C LEU A 129 13.34 8.33 6.49
N GLU A 130 14.24 9.17 7.00
CA GLU A 130 15.66 9.10 6.68
C GLU A 130 16.13 7.65 6.79
N GLY A 131 16.71 7.14 5.71
CA GLY A 131 17.24 5.78 5.67
C GLY A 131 17.31 5.16 4.28
N TYR A 132 16.58 5.70 3.29
CA TYR A 132 16.70 5.26 1.91
C TYR A 132 16.64 6.44 0.94
N SER A 133 17.79 6.78 0.39
CA SER A 133 17.93 7.81 -0.63
C SER A 133 17.52 7.28 -2.02
N ASN A 134 17.56 5.95 -2.21
CA ASN A 134 17.23 5.26 -3.46
C ASN A 134 17.08 3.73 -3.26
N SER A 135 16.79 3.00 -4.35
CA SER A 135 16.60 1.54 -4.36
C SER A 135 17.88 0.72 -4.04
N GLU A 136 19.08 1.25 -4.30
CA GLU A 136 20.35 0.56 -4.03
C GLU A 136 20.62 0.51 -2.52
N GLU A 137 20.45 1.64 -1.84
CA GLU A 137 20.57 1.72 -0.39
C GLU A 137 19.51 0.85 0.31
N ALA A 138 18.29 0.81 -0.24
CA ALA A 138 17.24 -0.10 0.23
C ALA A 138 17.65 -1.56 0.12
N THR A 139 18.26 -1.95 -1.00
CA THR A 139 18.72 -3.33 -1.21
C THR A 139 19.79 -3.72 -0.19
N ALA A 140 20.83 -2.89 -0.02
CA ALA A 140 21.91 -3.16 0.93
C ALA A 140 21.41 -3.28 2.37
N THR A 141 20.48 -2.41 2.77
CA THR A 141 19.87 -2.46 4.10
C THR A 141 18.98 -3.68 4.27
N CYS A 142 18.23 -4.07 3.23
CA CYS A 142 17.39 -5.25 3.28
C CYS A 142 18.20 -6.55 3.38
N GLU A 143 19.37 -6.63 2.75
CA GLU A 143 20.26 -7.78 2.95
C GLU A 143 20.72 -7.92 4.40
N LYS A 144 20.99 -6.80 5.08
CA LYS A 144 21.31 -6.79 6.50
C LYS A 144 20.10 -7.19 7.34
N ASP A 145 18.95 -6.58 7.08
CA ASP A 145 17.71 -6.84 7.80
C ASP A 145 17.30 -8.32 7.74
N ILE A 146 17.34 -8.94 6.56
CA ILE A 146 17.01 -10.36 6.37
C ILE A 146 17.93 -11.28 7.20
N LYS A 147 19.21 -10.88 7.37
CA LYS A 147 20.19 -11.64 8.17
C LYS A 147 19.96 -11.49 9.67
N GLU A 148 19.59 -10.30 10.13
CA GLU A 148 19.41 -9.95 11.54
C GLU A 148 18.02 -10.34 12.08
N ASN A 149 16.97 -10.25 11.24
CA ASN A 149 15.57 -10.49 11.59
C ASN A 149 15.03 -11.76 10.91
N ARG A 150 15.68 -12.90 11.17
CA ARG A 150 15.32 -14.21 10.57
C ARG A 150 13.98 -14.75 11.07
N GLU A 151 13.69 -14.55 12.34
CA GLU A 151 12.48 -15.06 12.97
C GLU A 151 11.32 -14.09 12.80
N LEU A 152 10.16 -14.62 12.42
CA LEU A 152 8.93 -13.84 12.33
C LEU A 152 8.53 -13.39 13.74
N LYS A 153 8.43 -12.07 13.91
CA LYS A 153 7.92 -11.46 15.13
C LYS A 153 6.50 -10.99 14.89
N ILE A 154 5.74 -10.90 15.98
CA ILE A 154 4.38 -10.38 15.97
C ILE A 154 4.37 -9.01 16.64
N GLY A 155 3.87 -7.99 15.96
CA GLY A 155 3.84 -6.62 16.48
C GLY A 155 3.37 -5.59 15.46
N LEU A 156 3.45 -4.32 15.84
CA LEU A 156 3.15 -3.19 14.96
C LEU A 156 4.45 -2.58 14.44
N ASN A 157 4.76 -2.78 13.16
CA ASN A 157 5.90 -2.16 12.49
C ASN A 157 5.53 -1.85 11.02
N GLU A 158 4.46 -1.08 10.86
CA GLU A 158 3.86 -0.75 9.57
C GLU A 158 4.37 0.59 9.01
N TYR A 159 4.55 0.62 7.70
CA TYR A 159 5.09 1.73 6.94
C TYR A 159 4.34 1.88 5.63
N ASN A 160 4.40 3.08 5.05
CA ASN A 160 4.02 3.31 3.66
C ASN A 160 5.27 3.29 2.79
N ALA A 161 5.34 2.36 1.83
CA ALA A 161 6.39 2.33 0.81
C ALA A 161 5.91 3.05 -0.45
N PHE A 162 6.79 3.88 -1.01
CA PHE A 162 6.49 4.71 -2.18
C PHE A 162 7.22 4.16 -3.41
N TRP A 163 6.46 3.93 -4.48
CA TRP A 163 6.97 3.31 -5.71
C TRP A 163 6.59 4.16 -6.92
N ARG A 164 7.56 4.36 -7.81
CA ARG A 164 7.35 5.01 -9.11
C ARG A 164 7.75 4.05 -10.24
N LEU A 165 6.97 4.00 -11.31
CA LEU A 165 7.34 3.25 -12.50
C LEU A 165 8.63 3.84 -13.10
N ALA A 166 9.61 3.00 -13.46
CA ALA A 166 10.92 3.48 -13.88
C ALA A 166 10.91 4.45 -15.08
N SER A 167 9.90 4.35 -15.95
CA SER A 167 9.69 5.25 -17.10
C SER A 167 9.18 6.65 -16.73
N GLU A 168 8.62 6.82 -15.53
CA GLU A 168 8.14 8.11 -15.05
C GLU A 168 9.31 8.97 -14.55
N PRO A 169 9.29 10.29 -14.74
CA PRO A 169 10.34 11.16 -14.23
C PRO A 169 10.37 11.15 -12.70
N ALA A 170 11.57 11.18 -12.12
CA ALA A 170 11.73 11.48 -10.70
C ALA A 170 11.18 12.89 -10.42
N GLN A 171 10.26 13.02 -9.46
CA GLN A 171 9.63 14.29 -9.12
C GLN A 171 10.14 14.80 -7.77
N GLY A 172 11.23 15.55 -7.80
CA GLY A 172 11.79 16.22 -6.62
C GLY A 172 12.11 15.27 -5.47
N SER A 173 12.35 15.83 -4.28
CA SER A 173 12.70 15.09 -3.06
C SER A 173 11.51 14.91 -2.10
N GLY A 174 10.27 15.02 -2.60
CA GLY A 174 9.07 15.16 -1.78
C GLY A 174 7.96 14.17 -2.12
N LEU A 175 7.04 13.98 -1.17
CA LEU A 175 5.90 13.08 -1.28
C LEU A 175 4.66 13.73 -1.92
N GLU A 176 4.79 14.96 -2.43
CA GLU A 176 3.71 15.69 -3.12
C GLU A 176 3.01 14.87 -4.22
N PRO A 177 3.72 14.10 -5.08
CA PRO A 177 3.08 13.29 -6.12
C PRO A 177 2.24 12.13 -5.58
N TYR A 178 2.40 11.81 -4.29
CA TYR A 178 1.71 10.75 -3.57
C TYR A 178 0.64 11.28 -2.61
N ARG A 179 0.48 12.61 -2.52
CA ARG A 179 -0.56 13.21 -1.69
C ARG A 179 -1.93 12.97 -2.33
N TYR A 180 -2.71 12.13 -1.68
CA TYR A 180 -4.15 12.04 -1.92
C TYR A 180 -4.90 12.81 -0.83
N GLY A 181 -5.96 13.53 -1.21
CA GLY A 181 -6.66 14.53 -0.37
C GLY A 181 -7.30 14.02 0.94
N THR A 182 -7.08 12.76 1.32
CA THR A 182 -7.55 12.14 2.57
C THR A 182 -6.60 12.33 3.76
N HIS A 183 -5.33 12.68 3.55
CA HIS A 183 -4.36 12.91 4.63
C HIS A 183 -4.23 14.38 5.05
N SER A 184 -4.94 15.30 4.39
CA SER A 184 -4.96 16.68 4.87
C SER A 184 -5.72 16.76 6.19
N LYS A 185 -5.26 17.60 7.12
CA LYS A 185 -6.00 17.94 8.35
C LYS A 185 -7.40 18.52 8.07
N GLN A 186 -7.71 18.82 6.81
CA GLN A 186 -9.07 19.11 6.35
C GLN A 186 -9.81 17.79 6.13
N LYS A 187 -10.67 17.43 7.10
CA LYS A 187 -11.56 16.25 7.09
C LYS A 187 -12.50 16.13 5.88
N GLY A 188 -12.44 17.04 4.92
CA GLY A 188 -13.13 16.92 3.64
C GLY A 188 -12.20 16.21 2.66
N GLY A 189 -12.12 14.87 2.74
CA GLY A 189 -11.51 14.11 1.65
C GLY A 189 -12.07 14.58 0.29
N PHE A 190 -11.25 14.52 -0.76
CA PHE A 190 -11.66 14.95 -2.10
C PHE A 190 -12.99 14.29 -2.46
N LYS A 191 -14.03 15.11 -2.64
CA LYS A 191 -15.34 14.66 -3.10
C LYS A 191 -15.39 14.97 -4.59
N PHE A 192 -15.36 13.92 -5.40
CA PHE A 192 -15.79 14.04 -6.78
C PHE A 192 -17.22 14.59 -6.79
N ALA A 193 -17.47 15.57 -7.64
CA ALA A 193 -18.81 16.06 -7.90
C ALA A 193 -19.63 14.96 -8.61
N ASP A 194 -20.95 15.00 -8.47
CA ASP A 194 -21.84 13.98 -9.03
C ASP A 194 -21.69 13.88 -10.57
N ASP A 195 -21.37 14.99 -11.24
CA ASP A 195 -21.12 15.06 -12.68
C ASP A 195 -19.75 14.49 -13.08
N GLU A 196 -18.80 14.40 -12.16
CA GLU A 196 -17.52 13.70 -12.37
C GLU A 196 -17.72 12.18 -12.27
N TYR A 197 -18.55 11.72 -11.33
CA TYR A 197 -18.94 10.30 -11.25
C TYR A 197 -19.74 9.84 -12.47
N ALA A 198 -20.62 10.70 -13.01
CA ALA A 198 -21.44 10.36 -14.16
C ALA A 198 -20.66 10.22 -15.48
N LYS A 199 -19.37 10.61 -15.50
CA LYS A 199 -18.46 10.48 -16.66
C LYS A 199 -17.69 9.16 -16.66
N CYS A 200 -17.72 8.40 -15.57
CA CYS A 200 -17.10 7.09 -15.41
C CYS A 200 -18.12 5.96 -15.63
#